data_AF-A0A382N3J8-F1
#
_entry.id   AF-A0A382N3J8-F1
#
_cell.length_a   1.000
_cell.length_b   1.000
_cell.length_c   1.000
_cell.angle_alpha   90.00
_cell.angle_beta   90.00
_cell.angle_gamma   90.00
#
_symmetry.space_group_name_H-M   'P 1'
#
loop_
_entity.id
_entity.type
_entity.pdbx_description
1 polymer ?
#
loop_
_entity_poly.entity_id
_entity_poly.type
_entity_poly.pdbx_seq_one_letter_code
_entity_poly.pdbx_strand_id
1 'polypeptide(L)'
;VRVDIEDRIYHAETQLNEESERHFLSNISSDSGGFVFTPSTNRQLSVCTTLGTFHEEMEWCRDVEHPVEANRGHRGSGDACSPGWFEIPMEPDETAAIIISAEANPSPKSKFVDPTTVCAFSDRLSAALQSFVVQRGSGKTVIAGYPWFLDWGRDTFIVARGLLSAGYEGEVNEILKTFARLEDHGTLPNVLNGDNASNRNTSDAPLWFSIVAEELAQVAENKIYEQDVGNGRTLSEVLISIGEGYKCGVANGVRVDAQSGLVWSPSHFTWMDTNYPAGTPRAGYPIEIQALWIRLLGQLRKIQPNRGWGELGDRASASLREYYEGQNSKWLVDNLSAVQGEPAKSATVDTALRSNCLIAISLGVIEGQAAK
;
A
#
# COMPACT_ATOMS: atom_id res chain seq x y z
N VAL A 1 -19.86 -23.93 24.92
CA VAL A 1 -19.69 -22.97 23.79
C VAL A 1 -18.72 -23.58 22.80
N ARG A 2 -18.98 -23.53 21.49
CA ARG A 2 -18.04 -23.96 20.45
C ARG A 2 -17.45 -22.75 19.74
N VAL A 3 -16.22 -22.89 19.26
CA VAL A 3 -15.57 -21.88 18.40
C VAL A 3 -15.19 -22.57 17.11
N ASP A 4 -15.89 -22.20 16.04
CA ASP A 4 -15.67 -22.76 14.72
C ASP A 4 -14.61 -21.94 13.98
N ILE A 5 -13.72 -22.62 13.27
CA ILE A 5 -12.57 -22.03 12.60
C ILE A 5 -12.55 -22.39 11.12
N GLU A 6 -12.23 -21.40 10.31
CA GLU A 6 -11.92 -21.54 8.89
C GLU A 6 -10.46 -21.14 8.67
N ASP A 7 -9.72 -21.89 7.85
CA ASP A 7 -8.39 -21.50 7.36
C ASP A 7 -8.50 -21.24 5.87
N ARG A 8 -8.80 -19.99 5.52
CA ARG A 8 -9.05 -19.60 4.14
C ARG A 8 -8.40 -18.28 3.76
N ILE A 9 -8.15 -18.13 2.46
CA ILE A 9 -7.81 -16.86 1.82
C ILE A 9 -9.05 -16.30 1.14
N TYR A 10 -9.07 -15.02 0.76
CA TYR A 10 -10.24 -14.38 0.13
C TYR A 10 -10.70 -14.97 -1.21
N HIS A 11 -9.93 -15.89 -1.79
CA HIS A 11 -10.22 -16.52 -3.09
C HIS A 11 -10.59 -17.99 -2.98
N ALA A 12 -10.66 -18.56 -1.78
CA ALA A 12 -11.00 -19.96 -1.56
C ALA A 12 -11.81 -20.10 -0.28
N GLU A 13 -12.70 -21.09 -0.23
CA GLU A 13 -13.40 -21.44 1.01
C GLU A 13 -12.76 -22.67 1.63
N THR A 14 -12.84 -22.77 2.95
CA THR A 14 -12.63 -24.07 3.59
C THR A 14 -13.75 -25.01 3.14
N GLN A 15 -13.39 -26.19 2.65
CA GLN A 15 -14.33 -27.23 2.25
C GLN A 15 -13.90 -28.54 2.89
N LEU A 16 -14.84 -29.24 3.49
CA LEU A 16 -14.62 -30.53 4.11
C LEU A 16 -14.26 -31.57 3.05
N ASN A 17 -13.03 -32.03 3.12
CA ASN A 17 -12.46 -33.15 2.42
C ASN A 17 -11.31 -33.76 3.24
N GLU A 18 -10.78 -34.90 2.80
CA GLU A 18 -9.70 -35.62 3.50
C GLU A 18 -8.42 -34.78 3.72
N GLU A 19 -8.15 -33.78 2.86
CA GLU A 19 -7.00 -32.89 3.03
C GLU A 19 -7.26 -31.87 4.14
N SER A 20 -8.41 -31.20 4.11
CA SER A 20 -8.81 -30.24 5.14
C SER A 20 -8.93 -30.89 6.52
N GLU A 21 -9.46 -32.12 6.61
CA GLU A 21 -9.59 -32.84 7.88
C GLU A 21 -8.22 -33.16 8.47
N ARG A 22 -7.28 -33.66 7.65
CA ARG A 22 -5.89 -33.86 8.06
C ARG A 22 -5.21 -32.54 8.43
N HIS A 23 -5.49 -31.46 7.69
CA HIS A 23 -4.93 -30.14 7.97
C HIS A 23 -5.32 -29.64 9.36
N PHE A 24 -6.60 -29.66 9.72
CA PHE A 24 -7.02 -29.23 11.07
C PHE A 24 -6.53 -30.19 12.16
N LEU A 25 -6.68 -31.51 11.99
CA LEU A 25 -6.25 -32.49 12.99
C LEU A 25 -4.74 -32.43 13.30
N SER A 26 -3.90 -32.20 12.29
CA SER A 26 -2.45 -32.16 12.47
C SER A 26 -1.92 -30.84 13.03
N ASN A 27 -2.72 -29.78 12.98
CA ASN A 27 -2.31 -28.43 13.37
C ASN A 27 -3.05 -27.89 14.60
N ILE A 28 -3.98 -28.65 15.18
CA ILE A 28 -4.62 -28.32 16.46
C ILE A 28 -3.90 -29.03 17.59
N SER A 29 -3.63 -28.27 18.65
CA SER A 29 -3.18 -28.79 19.94
C SER A 29 -4.04 -28.18 21.04
N SER A 30 -4.35 -28.93 22.08
CA SER A 30 -5.28 -28.49 23.13
C SER A 30 -4.90 -28.98 24.50
N ASP A 31 -5.45 -28.31 25.50
CA ASP A 31 -5.43 -28.69 26.89
C ASP A 31 -6.77 -28.35 27.55
N SER A 32 -6.89 -28.49 28.87
CA SER A 32 -8.14 -28.18 29.58
C SER A 32 -8.53 -26.70 29.51
N GLY A 33 -7.62 -25.79 29.19
CA GLY A 33 -7.87 -24.35 29.11
C GLY A 33 -8.31 -23.88 27.73
N GLY A 34 -8.15 -24.69 26.68
CA GLY A 34 -8.51 -24.33 25.31
C GLY A 34 -7.72 -25.07 24.23
N PHE A 35 -7.62 -24.44 23.06
CA PHE A 35 -6.88 -24.99 21.92
C PHE A 35 -6.05 -23.91 21.20
N VAL A 36 -5.04 -24.38 20.48
CA VAL A 36 -4.20 -23.59 19.59
C VAL A 36 -4.19 -24.27 18.23
N PHE A 37 -4.56 -23.54 17.20
CA PHE A 37 -4.47 -23.94 15.80
C PHE A 37 -3.28 -23.24 15.14
N THR A 38 -2.31 -24.02 14.63
CA THR A 38 -1.05 -23.51 14.07
C THR A 38 -0.86 -24.02 12.64
N PRO A 39 -1.57 -23.46 11.63
CA PRO A 39 -1.54 -23.98 10.27
C PRO A 39 -0.21 -23.72 9.53
N SER A 40 0.68 -22.89 10.08
CA SER A 40 2.05 -22.72 9.60
C SER A 40 2.94 -22.15 10.71
N THR A 41 4.26 -22.14 10.51
CA THR A 41 5.22 -21.62 11.51
C THR A 41 5.01 -20.14 11.86
N ASN A 42 4.32 -19.38 11.00
CA ASN A 42 4.14 -17.94 11.14
C ASN A 42 2.67 -17.55 11.41
N ARG A 43 1.76 -18.52 11.55
CA ARG A 43 0.35 -18.28 11.81
C ARG A 43 -0.12 -19.15 12.96
N GLN A 44 -0.83 -18.55 13.90
CA GLN A 44 -1.53 -19.28 14.95
C GLN A 44 -2.88 -18.63 15.25
N LEU A 45 -3.76 -19.40 15.87
CA LEU A 45 -4.97 -18.94 16.53
C LEU A 45 -5.05 -19.66 17.87
N SER A 46 -4.96 -18.92 18.96
CA SER A 46 -5.17 -19.42 20.31
C SER A 46 -6.58 -19.05 20.78
N VAL A 47 -7.28 -20.02 21.33
CA VAL A 47 -8.60 -19.86 21.93
C VAL A 47 -8.55 -20.44 23.33
N CYS A 48 -8.75 -19.62 24.35
CA CYS A 48 -8.75 -20.06 25.74
C CYS A 48 -9.92 -19.47 26.52
N THR A 49 -10.20 -20.05 27.69
CA THR A 49 -11.23 -19.55 28.61
C THR A 49 -10.63 -19.06 29.93
N THR A 50 -11.24 -18.03 30.53
CA THR A 50 -10.88 -17.58 31.89
C THR A 50 -11.49 -18.46 32.97
N LEU A 51 -12.52 -19.24 32.63
CA LEU A 51 -13.26 -20.12 33.54
C LEU A 51 -13.78 -21.35 32.80
N GLY A 52 -13.72 -22.51 33.45
CA GLY A 52 -14.21 -23.76 32.91
C GLY A 52 -13.16 -24.58 32.17
N THR A 53 -13.62 -25.55 31.39
CA THR A 53 -12.79 -26.58 30.78
C THR A 53 -13.11 -26.73 29.30
N PHE A 54 -12.08 -26.87 28.46
CA PHE A 54 -12.21 -27.27 27.07
C PHE A 54 -12.23 -28.79 26.94
N HIS A 55 -13.14 -29.29 26.11
CA HIS A 55 -13.31 -30.70 25.79
C HIS A 55 -13.08 -30.90 24.30
N GLU A 56 -12.07 -31.71 23.96
CA GLU A 56 -11.76 -32.09 22.58
C GLU A 56 -12.87 -32.96 22.00
N GLU A 57 -13.53 -32.45 20.98
CA GLU A 57 -14.60 -33.15 20.27
C GLU A 57 -14.72 -32.51 18.89
N MET A 58 -13.88 -32.94 17.95
CA MET A 58 -13.85 -32.30 16.64
C MET A 58 -15.13 -32.60 15.87
N GLU A 59 -15.77 -31.54 15.37
CA GLU A 59 -16.94 -31.59 14.50
C GLU A 59 -16.76 -30.67 13.30
N TRP A 60 -17.62 -30.84 12.29
CA TRP A 60 -17.64 -30.00 11.10
C TRP A 60 -18.99 -29.35 10.93
N CYS A 61 -19.00 -28.02 10.83
CA CYS A 61 -20.15 -27.23 10.46
C CYS A 61 -20.13 -27.05 8.95
N ARG A 62 -21.12 -27.60 8.24
CA ARG A 62 -21.19 -27.50 6.78
C ARG A 62 -22.07 -26.34 6.34
N ASP A 63 -21.75 -25.80 5.17
CA ASP A 63 -22.56 -24.77 4.51
C ASP A 63 -22.80 -23.52 5.38
N VAL A 64 -21.80 -23.09 6.14
CA VAL A 64 -21.81 -21.83 6.88
C VAL A 64 -21.97 -20.68 5.88
N GLU A 65 -23.02 -19.85 6.05
CA GLU A 65 -23.33 -18.79 5.11
C GLU A 65 -22.37 -17.59 5.23
N HIS A 66 -21.90 -17.12 4.08
CA HIS A 66 -21.10 -15.91 3.91
C HIS A 66 -21.87 -14.93 3.00
N PRO A 67 -22.91 -14.24 3.53
CA PRO A 67 -23.79 -13.41 2.71
C PRO A 67 -23.08 -12.18 2.11
N VAL A 68 -22.04 -11.67 2.77
CA VAL A 68 -21.25 -10.54 2.28
C VAL A 68 -20.46 -10.96 1.04
N GLU A 69 -19.85 -12.14 1.07
CA GLU A 69 -19.07 -12.77 0.00
C GLU A 69 -19.96 -13.11 -1.20
N ALA A 70 -21.13 -13.69 -0.95
CA ALA A 70 -22.16 -13.89 -1.98
C ALA A 70 -22.54 -12.58 -2.68
N ASN A 71 -22.79 -11.50 -1.92
CA ASN A 71 -23.13 -10.19 -2.49
C ASN A 71 -21.99 -9.59 -3.33
N ARG A 72 -20.74 -10.01 -3.10
CA ARG A 72 -19.56 -9.62 -3.86
C ARG A 72 -19.31 -10.51 -5.09
N GLY A 73 -20.13 -11.54 -5.32
CA GLY A 73 -19.99 -12.48 -6.43
C GLY A 73 -19.04 -13.66 -6.15
N HIS A 74 -18.60 -13.83 -4.90
CA HIS A 74 -17.84 -15.01 -4.46
C HIS A 74 -18.78 -16.15 -4.04
N ARG A 75 -18.21 -17.28 -3.63
CA ARG A 75 -18.99 -18.38 -3.06
C ARG A 75 -19.64 -17.90 -1.76
N GLY A 76 -20.93 -18.17 -1.60
CA GLY A 76 -21.71 -17.71 -0.45
C GLY A 76 -21.71 -18.63 0.76
N SER A 77 -20.92 -19.71 0.73
CA SER A 77 -20.81 -20.65 1.84
C SER A 77 -19.54 -21.48 1.80
N GLY A 78 -19.10 -21.90 2.99
CA GLY A 78 -17.99 -22.81 3.23
C GLY A 78 -18.26 -23.73 4.42
N ASP A 79 -17.31 -24.63 4.69
CA ASP A 79 -17.36 -25.50 5.86
C ASP A 79 -16.37 -24.99 6.93
N ALA A 80 -16.70 -25.15 8.21
CA ALA A 80 -15.85 -24.76 9.33
C ALA A 80 -15.54 -25.96 10.23
N CYS A 81 -14.31 -26.01 10.74
CA CYS A 81 -13.89 -27.01 11.72
C CYS A 81 -14.22 -26.50 13.13
N SER A 82 -14.87 -27.32 13.95
CA SER A 82 -15.11 -27.05 15.36
C SER A 82 -14.20 -27.96 16.19
N PRO A 83 -13.09 -27.48 16.76
CA PRO A 83 -12.12 -28.36 17.43
C PRO A 83 -12.65 -29.06 18.69
N GLY A 84 -13.69 -28.51 19.30
CA GLY A 84 -14.26 -29.00 20.56
C GLY A 84 -15.20 -27.96 21.17
N TRP A 85 -15.48 -28.10 22.46
CA TRP A 85 -16.39 -27.20 23.17
C TRP A 85 -15.91 -26.85 24.57
N PHE A 86 -16.24 -25.64 25.01
CA PHE A 86 -15.98 -25.12 26.35
C PHE A 86 -17.19 -25.37 27.26
N GLU A 87 -16.95 -26.03 28.38
CA GLU A 87 -17.85 -26.11 29.54
C GLU A 87 -17.53 -24.96 30.49
N ILE A 88 -18.44 -24.00 30.65
CA ILE A 88 -18.22 -22.81 31.47
C ILE A 88 -19.31 -22.78 32.56
N PRO A 89 -19.08 -23.40 33.73
CA PRO A 89 -19.99 -23.26 34.86
C PRO A 89 -19.94 -21.81 35.35
N MET A 90 -21.10 -21.18 35.54
CA MET A 90 -21.20 -19.80 35.98
C MET A 90 -22.20 -19.66 37.13
N GLU A 91 -21.79 -18.98 38.19
CA GLU A 91 -22.68 -18.52 39.26
C GLU A 91 -23.31 -17.15 38.94
N PRO A 92 -24.40 -16.74 39.61
CA PRO A 92 -24.93 -15.38 39.48
C PRO A 92 -23.85 -14.33 39.75
N ASP A 93 -23.82 -13.28 38.91
CA ASP A 93 -22.84 -12.19 38.95
C ASP A 93 -21.37 -12.58 38.63
N GLU A 94 -21.11 -13.82 38.21
CA GLU A 94 -19.79 -14.23 37.70
C GLU A 94 -19.57 -13.79 36.24
N THR A 95 -18.32 -13.53 35.88
CA THR A 95 -17.93 -13.20 34.51
C THR A 95 -16.91 -14.21 34.01
N ALA A 96 -17.21 -14.82 32.86
CA ALA A 96 -16.30 -15.67 32.12
C ALA A 96 -16.04 -15.06 30.73
N ALA A 97 -14.84 -15.24 30.21
CA ALA A 97 -14.45 -14.80 28.88
C ALA A 97 -13.81 -15.95 28.11
N ILE A 98 -14.18 -16.07 26.83
CA ILE A 98 -13.40 -16.80 25.83
C ILE A 98 -12.54 -15.77 25.11
N ILE A 99 -11.23 -16.00 25.14
CA ILE A 99 -10.23 -15.11 24.55
C ILE A 99 -9.73 -15.77 23.28
N ILE A 100 -9.86 -15.06 22.16
CA ILE A 100 -9.41 -15.50 20.84
C ILE A 100 -8.29 -14.56 20.40
N SER A 101 -7.14 -15.12 20.00
CA SER A 101 -5.98 -14.35 19.58
C SER A 101 -5.23 -15.00 18.43
N ALA A 102 -4.91 -14.22 17.40
CA ALA A 102 -3.95 -14.62 16.37
C ALA A 102 -2.48 -14.27 16.73
N GLU A 103 -2.25 -13.59 17.86
CA GLU A 103 -0.92 -13.21 18.33
C GLU A 103 -0.25 -14.34 19.13
N ALA A 104 1.07 -14.49 18.96
CA ALA A 104 1.89 -15.43 19.72
C ALA A 104 1.91 -15.15 21.24
N ASN A 105 1.87 -13.87 21.61
CA ASN A 105 1.85 -13.41 23.00
C ASN A 105 0.75 -12.33 23.14
N PRO A 106 -0.53 -12.73 23.29
CA PRO A 106 -1.63 -11.78 23.36
C PRO A 106 -1.40 -10.80 24.49
N SER A 107 -1.31 -9.51 24.16
CA SER A 107 -1.39 -8.47 25.18
C SER A 107 -2.87 -8.12 25.40
N PRO A 108 -3.38 -8.05 26.64
CA PRO A 108 -4.77 -7.66 26.91
C PRO A 108 -5.07 -6.18 26.60
N LYS A 109 -4.18 -5.46 25.91
CA LYS A 109 -4.25 -4.02 25.65
C LYS A 109 -4.00 -3.71 24.17
N SER A 110 -4.82 -4.29 23.30
CA SER A 110 -5.04 -3.66 22.00
C SER A 110 -5.76 -2.32 22.25
N LYS A 111 -5.07 -1.20 22.05
CA LYS A 111 -5.67 0.14 22.05
C LYS A 111 -6.40 0.38 20.72
N PHE A 112 -7.26 -0.54 20.32
CA PHE A 112 -8.12 -0.29 19.18
C PHE A 112 -9.15 0.77 19.59
N VAL A 113 -9.00 1.98 19.07
CA VAL A 113 -10.02 3.01 19.20
C VAL A 113 -11.03 2.72 18.10
N ASP A 114 -12.22 2.26 18.47
CA ASP A 114 -13.31 2.11 17.52
C ASP A 114 -13.63 3.49 16.91
N PRO A 115 -13.38 3.71 15.61
CA PRO A 115 -13.62 5.00 14.98
C PRO A 115 -15.07 5.46 15.11
N THR A 116 -16.02 4.54 15.27
CA THR A 116 -17.44 4.89 15.43
C THR A 116 -17.76 5.55 16.77
N THR A 117 -16.91 5.35 17.79
CA THR A 117 -17.05 5.93 19.12
C THR A 117 -16.48 7.36 19.22
N VAL A 118 -15.77 7.81 18.19
CA VAL A 118 -15.14 9.13 18.15
C VAL A 118 -16.08 10.14 17.50
N CYS A 119 -16.32 11.27 18.17
CA CYS A 119 -17.37 12.21 17.76
C CYS A 119 -16.92 13.17 16.64
N ALA A 120 -15.66 13.63 16.66
CA ALA A 120 -15.14 14.58 15.68
C ALA A 120 -14.72 13.88 14.38
N PHE A 121 -15.06 14.46 13.23
CA PHE A 121 -14.75 13.88 11.92
C PHE A 121 -13.24 13.70 11.68
N SER A 122 -12.42 14.67 12.08
CA SER A 122 -10.95 14.59 11.99
C SER A 122 -10.40 13.39 12.76
N ASP A 123 -10.87 13.22 13.98
CA ASP A 123 -10.36 12.20 14.89
C ASP A 123 -10.81 10.80 14.44
N ARG A 124 -11.99 10.70 13.83
CA ARG A 124 -12.45 9.48 13.14
C ARG A 124 -11.54 9.09 11.98
N LEU A 125 -11.15 10.05 11.14
CA LEU A 125 -10.21 9.79 10.04
C LEU A 125 -8.83 9.38 10.57
N SER A 126 -8.32 10.08 11.58
CA SER A 126 -7.02 9.74 12.21
C SER A 126 -7.01 8.35 12.86
N ALA A 127 -8.13 7.94 13.47
CA ALA A 127 -8.28 6.59 14.02
C ALA A 127 -8.36 5.54 12.90
N ALA A 128 -9.12 5.81 11.84
CA ALA A 128 -9.25 4.90 10.70
C ALA A 128 -7.91 4.66 9.99
N LEU A 129 -7.06 5.68 9.86
CA LEU A 129 -5.73 5.55 9.26
C LEU A 129 -4.85 4.48 9.95
N GLN A 130 -4.88 4.42 11.29
CA GLN A 130 -4.09 3.46 12.05
C GLN A 130 -4.51 2.01 11.79
N SER A 131 -5.77 1.77 11.45
CA SER A 131 -6.27 0.42 11.18
C SER A 131 -5.60 -0.23 9.96
N PHE A 132 -5.00 0.56 9.07
CA PHE A 132 -4.32 0.06 7.87
C PHE A 132 -2.79 -0.04 8.05
N VAL A 133 -2.22 0.51 9.11
CA VAL A 133 -0.79 0.46 9.37
C VAL A 133 -0.43 -0.88 10.01
N VAL A 134 0.42 -1.66 9.35
CA VAL A 134 0.80 -3.00 9.80
C VAL A 134 2.32 -3.15 9.92
N GLN A 135 2.73 -4.10 10.77
CA GLN A 135 4.12 -4.45 10.97
C GLN A 135 4.63 -5.34 9.82
N ARG A 136 5.81 -5.04 9.30
CA ARG A 136 6.49 -5.82 8.25
C ARG A 136 7.95 -6.05 8.61
N GLY A 137 8.24 -7.23 9.17
CA GLY A 137 9.54 -7.50 9.78
C GLY A 137 9.81 -6.51 10.90
N SER A 138 10.92 -5.77 10.83
CA SER A 138 11.25 -4.69 11.78
C SER A 138 10.66 -3.33 11.41
N GLY A 139 10.04 -3.18 10.23
CA GLY A 139 9.48 -1.91 9.76
C GLY A 139 7.95 -1.89 9.71
N LYS A 140 7.38 -0.85 9.11
CA LYS A 140 5.94 -0.67 8.93
C LYS A 140 5.57 -0.54 7.45
N THR A 141 4.33 -0.87 7.11
CA THR A 141 3.72 -0.70 5.79
C THR A 141 2.23 -0.42 5.95
N VAL A 142 1.51 -0.22 4.84
CA VAL A 142 0.07 0.02 4.82
C VAL A 142 -0.63 -1.04 3.98
N ILE A 143 -1.67 -1.67 4.56
CA ILE A 143 -2.60 -2.49 3.80
C ILE A 143 -3.50 -1.58 2.97
N ALA A 144 -3.49 -1.74 1.64
CA ALA A 144 -4.19 -0.82 0.74
C ALA A 144 -5.72 -0.89 0.89
N GLY A 145 -6.27 -2.01 1.36
CA GLY A 145 -7.70 -2.13 1.61
C GLY A 145 -8.11 -3.53 2.04
N TYR A 146 -8.60 -3.64 3.28
CA TYR A 146 -9.18 -4.88 3.74
C TYR A 146 -10.52 -5.18 3.05
N PRO A 147 -10.86 -6.47 2.84
CA PRO A 147 -9.97 -7.60 3.04
C PRO A 147 -8.97 -7.85 1.90
N TRP A 148 -9.26 -7.40 0.68
CA TRP A 148 -8.70 -8.02 -0.53
C TRP A 148 -7.30 -7.60 -0.92
N PHE A 149 -6.87 -6.41 -0.51
CA PHE A 149 -5.58 -5.87 -0.93
C PHE A 149 -4.54 -6.06 0.17
N LEU A 150 -3.31 -6.32 -0.25
CA LEU A 150 -2.13 -6.35 0.62
C LEU A 150 -1.43 -4.98 0.56
N ASP A 151 -0.11 -4.97 0.75
CA ASP A 151 0.68 -3.74 0.73
C ASP A 151 1.03 -3.36 -0.72
N TRP A 152 0.50 -2.21 -1.16
CA TRP A 152 0.80 -1.62 -2.47
C TRP A 152 1.64 -0.37 -2.26
N GLY A 153 2.75 -0.24 -2.99
CA GLY A 153 3.72 0.85 -2.81
C GLY A 153 3.09 2.21 -3.05
N ARG A 154 2.42 2.39 -4.21
CA ARG A 154 1.70 3.61 -4.56
C ARG A 154 0.73 4.05 -3.46
N ASP A 155 -0.18 3.15 -3.08
CA ASP A 155 -1.23 3.40 -2.10
C ASP A 155 -0.64 3.73 -0.72
N THR A 156 0.40 3.00 -0.32
CA THR A 156 1.14 3.25 0.92
C THR A 156 1.66 4.68 0.97
N PHE A 157 2.28 5.17 -0.10
CA PHE A 157 2.84 6.52 -0.12
C PHE A 157 1.78 7.60 -0.20
N ILE A 158 0.67 7.38 -0.90
CA ILE A 158 -0.46 8.32 -0.91
C ILE A 158 -1.06 8.43 0.50
N VAL A 159 -1.29 7.30 1.17
CA VAL A 159 -1.79 7.24 2.56
C VAL A 159 -0.79 7.83 3.56
N ALA A 160 0.51 7.64 3.35
CA ALA A 160 1.56 8.18 4.22
C ALA A 160 1.51 9.70 4.34
N ARG A 161 1.07 10.42 3.30
CA ARG A 161 0.83 11.88 3.38
C ARG A 161 -0.31 12.24 4.34
N GLY A 162 -1.36 11.41 4.35
CA GLY A 162 -2.46 11.51 5.31
C GLY A 162 -2.01 11.18 6.73
N LEU A 163 -1.20 10.14 6.90
CA LEU A 163 -0.58 9.78 8.18
C LEU A 163 0.29 10.93 8.73
N LEU A 164 1.11 11.53 7.87
CA LEU A 164 1.94 12.66 8.25
C LEU A 164 1.09 13.86 8.69
N SER A 165 0.02 14.16 7.95
CA SER A 165 -0.93 15.23 8.29
C SER A 165 -1.66 14.97 9.62
N ALA A 166 -1.82 13.70 10.02
CA ALA A 166 -2.41 13.28 11.28
C ALA A 166 -1.40 13.19 12.44
N GLY A 167 -0.12 13.53 12.22
CA GLY A 167 0.93 13.53 13.24
C GLY A 167 1.64 12.19 13.45
N TYR A 168 1.48 11.23 12.54
CA TYR A 168 2.13 9.92 12.61
C TYR A 168 3.50 9.90 11.92
N GLU A 169 4.37 10.84 12.27
CA GLU A 169 5.71 11.00 11.68
C GLU A 169 6.58 9.75 11.86
N GLY A 170 6.50 9.10 13.02
CA GLY A 170 7.27 7.89 13.32
C GLY A 170 6.89 6.71 12.43
N GLU A 171 5.59 6.50 12.23
CA GLU A 171 5.05 5.50 11.30
C GLU A 171 5.53 5.76 9.87
N VAL A 172 5.41 7.00 9.41
CA VAL A 172 5.82 7.40 8.05
C VAL A 172 7.31 7.20 7.86
N ASN A 173 8.13 7.48 8.87
CA ASN A 173 9.57 7.24 8.79
C ASN A 173 9.91 5.74 8.64
N GLU A 174 9.26 4.87 9.43
CA GLU A 174 9.46 3.43 9.32
C GLU A 174 8.96 2.85 7.99
N ILE A 175 7.89 3.41 7.42
CA ILE A 175 7.43 3.10 6.06
C ILE A 175 8.50 3.48 5.03
N LEU A 176 9.02 4.71 5.08
CA LEU A 176 10.07 5.16 4.16
C LEU A 176 11.31 4.27 4.24
N LYS A 177 11.79 3.94 5.45
CA LYS A 177 12.94 3.03 5.62
C LYS A 177 12.66 1.65 5.03
N THR A 178 11.45 1.14 5.21
CA THR A 178 11.05 -0.17 4.69
C THR A 178 11.14 -0.22 3.17
N PHE A 179 10.55 0.74 2.47
CA PHE A 179 10.61 0.78 1.01
C PHE A 179 11.99 1.19 0.47
N ALA A 180 12.70 2.08 1.16
CA ALA A 180 14.05 2.48 0.76
C ALA A 180 15.04 1.30 0.71
N ARG A 181 14.91 0.32 1.62
CA ARG A 181 15.73 -0.92 1.58
C ARG A 181 15.45 -1.79 0.35
N LEU A 182 14.26 -1.65 -0.25
CA LEU A 182 13.82 -2.40 -1.41
C LEU A 182 14.12 -1.68 -2.72
N GLU A 183 14.68 -0.47 -2.68
CA GLU A 183 15.07 0.26 -3.88
C GLU A 183 16.19 -0.47 -4.62
N ASP A 184 16.03 -0.56 -5.94
CA ASP A 184 16.98 -1.22 -6.82
C ASP A 184 17.06 -0.47 -8.16
N HIS A 185 18.23 0.13 -8.43
CA HIS A 185 18.55 0.84 -9.68
C HIS A 185 17.46 1.81 -10.18
N GLY A 186 16.85 2.55 -9.25
CA GLY A 186 15.85 3.59 -9.46
C GLY A 186 14.40 3.10 -9.41
N THR A 187 14.18 1.82 -9.11
CA THR A 187 12.85 1.22 -9.03
C THR A 187 12.47 0.87 -7.59
N LEU A 188 11.17 0.92 -7.31
CA LEU A 188 10.55 0.40 -6.09
C LEU A 188 9.48 -0.64 -6.46
N PRO A 189 9.19 -1.59 -5.56
CA PRO A 189 8.09 -2.53 -5.75
C PRO A 189 6.74 -1.81 -5.75
N ASN A 190 5.87 -2.19 -6.67
CA ASN A 190 4.46 -1.76 -6.70
C ASN A 190 3.60 -2.57 -5.72
N VAL A 191 3.92 -3.85 -5.52
CA VAL A 191 3.19 -4.74 -4.62
C VAL A 191 4.17 -5.51 -3.75
N LEU A 192 3.85 -5.64 -2.46
CA LEU A 192 4.56 -6.44 -1.49
C LEU A 192 3.65 -7.60 -1.04
N ASN A 193 3.81 -8.78 -1.65
CA ASN A 193 3.00 -9.96 -1.34
C ASN A 193 3.80 -10.91 -0.43
N GLY A 194 3.61 -10.86 0.89
CA GLY A 194 4.46 -11.60 1.82
C GLY A 194 5.92 -11.18 1.61
N ASP A 195 6.86 -12.11 1.43
CA ASP A 195 8.27 -11.78 1.12
C ASP A 195 8.56 -11.44 -0.35
N ASN A 196 7.55 -11.50 -1.22
CA ASN A 196 7.71 -11.23 -2.65
C ASN A 196 7.56 -9.73 -2.97
N ALA A 197 8.67 -9.10 -3.35
CA ALA A 197 8.75 -7.71 -3.83
C ALA A 197 9.18 -7.61 -5.31
N SER A 198 8.91 -8.64 -6.11
CA SER A 198 9.37 -8.70 -7.52
C SER A 198 8.59 -7.79 -8.48
N ASN A 199 7.33 -7.48 -8.18
CA ASN A 199 6.53 -6.63 -9.05
C ASN A 199 7.00 -5.17 -8.93
N ARG A 200 7.67 -4.68 -9.98
CA ARG A 200 8.18 -3.31 -10.11
C ARG A 200 7.55 -2.57 -11.31
N ASN A 201 6.34 -2.98 -11.71
CA ASN A 201 5.61 -2.39 -12.84
C ASN A 201 4.87 -1.12 -12.41
N THR A 202 5.63 -0.05 -12.19
CA THR A 202 5.12 1.25 -11.74
C THR A 202 6.06 2.37 -12.19
N SER A 203 5.45 3.49 -12.59
CA SER A 203 6.13 4.76 -12.90
C SER A 203 5.95 5.80 -11.81
N ASP A 204 4.98 5.59 -10.91
CA ASP A 204 4.56 6.58 -9.91
C ASP A 204 5.00 6.23 -8.49
N ALA A 205 5.16 4.96 -8.11
CA ALA A 205 5.51 4.61 -6.74
C ALA A 205 6.86 5.21 -6.27
N PRO A 206 7.97 5.16 -7.04
CA PRO A 206 9.22 5.86 -6.67
C PRO A 206 9.05 7.38 -6.55
N LEU A 207 8.17 7.97 -7.37
CA LEU A 207 7.95 9.40 -7.34
C LEU A 207 7.05 9.81 -6.15
N TRP A 208 6.01 9.03 -5.82
CA TRP A 208 5.24 9.22 -4.60
C TRP A 208 6.07 9.03 -3.33
N PHE A 209 6.98 8.04 -3.32
CA PHE A 209 7.97 7.87 -2.25
C PHE A 209 8.77 9.16 -2.02
N SER A 210 9.20 9.83 -3.10
CA SER A 210 9.94 11.10 -2.99
C SER A 210 9.11 12.23 -2.39
N ILE A 211 7.81 12.31 -2.69
CA ILE A 211 6.90 13.29 -2.09
C ILE A 211 6.81 13.08 -0.59
N VAL A 212 6.62 11.83 -0.14
CA VAL A 212 6.53 11.51 1.29
C VAL A 212 7.85 11.85 1.99
N ALA A 213 8.99 11.56 1.36
CA ALA A 213 10.31 11.95 1.88
C ALA A 213 10.47 13.48 1.95
N GLU A 214 9.98 14.21 0.95
CA GLU A 214 10.02 15.69 0.93
C GLU A 214 9.16 16.28 2.04
N GLU A 215 7.93 15.80 2.19
CA GLU A 215 6.98 16.29 3.19
C GLU A 215 7.48 15.95 4.60
N LEU A 216 7.98 14.73 4.85
CA LEU A 216 8.56 14.38 6.16
C LEU A 216 9.80 15.23 6.47
N ALA A 217 10.63 15.55 5.47
CA ALA A 217 11.79 16.43 5.65
C ALA A 217 11.44 17.85 6.06
N GLN A 218 10.28 18.37 5.66
CA GLN A 218 9.81 19.68 6.10
C GLN A 218 9.47 19.69 7.59
N VAL A 219 8.93 18.58 8.11
CA VAL A 219 8.57 18.46 9.54
C VAL A 219 9.80 18.09 10.39
N ALA A 220 10.73 17.29 9.86
CA ALA A 220 11.91 16.78 10.57
C ALA A 220 13.20 17.59 10.28
N GLU A 221 13.10 18.86 9.88
CA GLU A 221 14.24 19.78 9.63
C GLU A 221 15.33 19.21 8.69
N ASN A 222 14.94 18.47 7.65
CA ASN A 222 15.84 17.82 6.67
C ASN A 222 16.80 16.73 7.19
N LYS A 223 16.84 16.44 8.51
CA LYS A 223 17.76 15.44 9.12
C LYS A 223 17.53 14.02 8.59
N ILE A 224 16.28 13.76 8.22
CA ILE A 224 15.79 12.54 7.57
C ILE A 224 16.58 12.17 6.30
N TYR A 225 17.12 13.13 5.54
CA TYR A 225 17.90 12.78 4.33
C TYR A 225 19.18 12.01 4.61
N GLU A 226 19.83 12.28 5.75
CA GLU A 226 21.08 11.63 6.16
C GLU A 226 20.84 10.34 6.94
N GLN A 227 19.58 9.98 7.23
CA GLN A 227 19.28 8.78 8.00
C GLN A 227 19.68 7.51 7.24
N ASP A 228 20.26 6.55 7.94
CA ASP A 228 20.49 5.20 7.43
C ASP A 228 19.15 4.47 7.27
N VAL A 229 18.91 3.91 6.09
CA VAL A 229 17.68 3.16 5.79
C VAL A 229 17.77 1.69 6.21
N GLY A 230 18.93 1.24 6.70
CA GLY A 230 19.17 -0.10 7.24
C GLY A 230 19.88 -1.05 6.28
N ASN A 231 20.49 -0.53 5.21
CA ASN A 231 21.32 -1.29 4.28
C ASN A 231 22.65 -0.57 3.93
N GLY A 232 23.06 0.37 4.78
CA GLY A 232 24.30 1.15 4.60
C GLY A 232 24.17 2.33 3.64
N ARG A 233 22.97 2.61 3.14
CA ARG A 233 22.65 3.80 2.35
C ARG A 233 21.83 4.79 3.17
N THR A 234 21.99 6.06 2.87
CA THR A 234 21.12 7.12 3.38
C THR A 234 19.88 7.28 2.52
N LEU A 235 18.83 7.89 3.07
CA LEU A 235 17.64 8.22 2.28
C LEU A 235 17.97 9.12 1.08
N SER A 236 18.91 10.06 1.24
CA SER A 236 19.38 10.92 0.15
C SER A 236 19.99 10.13 -1.02
N GLU A 237 20.79 9.11 -0.73
CA GLU A 237 21.40 8.23 -1.75
C GLU A 237 20.35 7.36 -2.46
N VAL A 238 19.25 7.02 -1.78
CA VAL A 238 18.10 6.35 -2.38
C VAL A 238 17.37 7.28 -3.34
N LEU A 239 17.05 8.51 -2.92
CA LEU A 239 16.40 9.50 -3.79
C LEU A 239 17.26 9.85 -5.02
N ILE A 240 18.58 9.99 -4.85
CA ILE A 240 19.53 10.22 -5.94
C ILE A 240 19.53 9.03 -6.92
N SER A 241 19.51 7.79 -6.43
CA SER A 241 19.41 6.58 -7.29
C SER A 241 18.11 6.56 -8.10
N ILE A 242 16.98 6.96 -7.51
CA ILE A 242 15.70 7.10 -8.22
C ILE A 242 15.82 8.15 -9.33
N GLY A 243 16.35 9.33 -9.02
CA GLY A 243 16.56 10.39 -10.02
C GLY A 243 17.46 9.97 -11.19
N GLU A 244 18.62 9.37 -10.90
CA GLU A 244 19.55 8.91 -11.93
C GLU A 244 18.99 7.73 -12.72
N GLY A 245 18.27 6.81 -12.06
CA GLY A 245 17.58 5.70 -12.72
C GLY A 245 16.59 6.20 -13.77
N TYR A 246 15.73 7.17 -13.42
CA TYR A 246 14.77 7.74 -14.37
C TYR A 246 15.46 8.44 -15.54
N LYS A 247 16.55 9.16 -15.26
CA LYS A 247 17.35 9.87 -16.27
C LYS A 247 18.06 8.92 -17.24
N CYS A 248 18.63 7.82 -16.74
CA CYS A 248 19.31 6.81 -17.56
C CYS A 248 18.33 5.83 -18.23
N GLY A 249 17.11 5.74 -17.73
CA GLY A 249 16.14 4.72 -18.07
C GLY A 249 16.26 3.52 -17.13
N VAL A 250 15.18 3.22 -16.42
CA VAL A 250 15.11 2.06 -15.51
C VAL A 250 14.74 0.79 -16.27
N ALA A 251 15.05 -0.37 -15.70
CA ALA A 251 14.87 -1.68 -16.33
C ALA A 251 13.42 -1.98 -16.76
N ASN A 252 12.43 -1.37 -16.09
CA ASN A 252 11.01 -1.55 -16.40
C ASN A 252 10.54 -0.68 -17.60
N GLY A 253 11.43 0.09 -18.23
CA GLY A 253 11.18 0.83 -19.47
C GLY A 253 10.88 2.31 -19.30
N VAL A 254 10.60 2.77 -18.07
CA VAL A 254 10.42 4.20 -17.72
C VAL A 254 11.72 4.95 -17.97
N ARG A 255 11.64 6.13 -18.59
CA ARG A 255 12.81 6.92 -18.98
C ARG A 255 12.47 8.38 -19.20
N VAL A 256 13.46 9.26 -19.06
CA VAL A 256 13.34 10.68 -19.41
C VAL A 256 13.59 10.91 -20.89
N ASP A 257 12.73 11.69 -21.54
CA ASP A 257 13.01 12.30 -22.85
C ASP A 257 14.00 13.46 -22.65
N ALA A 258 15.20 13.33 -23.20
CA ALA A 258 16.27 14.30 -23.00
C ALA A 258 15.93 15.71 -23.53
N GLN A 259 15.07 15.81 -24.55
CA GLN A 259 14.72 17.10 -25.14
C GLN A 259 13.75 17.88 -24.25
N SER A 260 12.69 17.24 -23.77
CA SER A 260 11.67 17.89 -22.93
C SER A 260 11.98 17.82 -21.42
N GLY A 261 12.78 16.85 -20.99
CA GLY A 261 12.98 16.54 -19.57
C GLY A 261 11.79 15.78 -18.94
N LEU A 262 10.76 15.44 -19.72
CA LEU A 262 9.57 14.71 -19.27
C LEU A 262 9.83 13.20 -19.20
N VAL A 263 9.12 12.52 -18.30
CA VAL A 263 9.22 11.08 -18.07
C VAL A 263 8.20 10.34 -18.93
N TRP A 264 8.69 9.45 -19.78
CA TRP A 264 7.89 8.48 -20.50
C TRP A 264 7.55 7.28 -19.61
N SER A 265 6.29 6.86 -19.62
CA SER A 265 5.72 5.73 -18.87
C SER A 265 5.18 4.66 -19.82
N PRO A 266 5.42 3.36 -19.54
CA PRO A 266 4.67 2.27 -20.16
C PRO A 266 3.18 2.32 -19.84
N SER A 267 2.39 1.56 -20.60
CA SER A 267 0.98 1.28 -20.24
C SER A 267 0.90 0.49 -18.94
N HIS A 268 -0.17 0.67 -18.16
CA HIS A 268 -0.44 0.00 -16.87
C HIS A 268 0.47 0.37 -15.70
N PHE A 269 1.38 1.34 -15.86
CA PHE A 269 2.33 1.70 -14.80
C PHE A 269 1.89 2.91 -13.98
N THR A 270 0.82 3.60 -14.43
CA THR A 270 0.12 4.67 -13.68
C THR A 270 -0.99 4.08 -12.81
N TRP A 271 -1.55 4.86 -11.88
CA TRP A 271 -2.68 4.41 -11.04
C TRP A 271 -3.95 3.96 -11.78
N MET A 272 -4.16 4.39 -13.03
CA MET A 272 -5.18 3.81 -13.91
C MET A 272 -4.63 2.55 -14.61
N ASP A 273 -4.42 1.45 -13.89
CA ASP A 273 -3.63 0.28 -14.32
C ASP A 273 -4.44 -0.92 -14.85
N THR A 274 -5.75 -0.81 -15.07
CA THR A 274 -6.57 -1.92 -15.57
C THR A 274 -6.03 -2.53 -16.87
N ASN A 275 -5.71 -3.83 -16.83
CA ASN A 275 -5.00 -4.57 -17.88
C ASN A 275 -5.83 -5.74 -18.46
N TYR A 276 -5.51 -6.17 -19.69
CA TYR A 276 -6.07 -7.27 -20.49
C TYR A 276 -7.52 -7.15 -21.05
N PRO A 277 -7.70 -6.51 -22.23
CA PRO A 277 -6.78 -5.56 -22.84
C PRO A 277 -6.69 -4.28 -21.98
N ALA A 278 -5.77 -3.38 -22.32
CA ALA A 278 -5.63 -2.14 -21.60
C ALA A 278 -6.95 -1.34 -21.56
N GLY A 279 -7.58 -1.24 -20.39
CA GLY A 279 -8.84 -0.51 -20.23
C GLY A 279 -8.63 1.01 -20.21
N THR A 280 -7.45 1.43 -19.74
CA THR A 280 -7.04 2.83 -19.57
C THR A 280 -5.60 3.03 -20.05
N PRO A 281 -5.29 2.83 -21.34
CA PRO A 281 -3.92 2.95 -21.83
C PRO A 281 -3.44 4.39 -21.67
N ARG A 282 -2.35 4.56 -20.91
CA ARG A 282 -1.70 5.85 -20.64
C ARG A 282 -0.19 5.74 -20.86
N ALA A 283 0.20 5.02 -21.92
CA ALA A 283 1.57 5.00 -22.38
C ALA A 283 1.93 6.37 -22.99
N GLY A 284 3.12 6.88 -22.69
CA GLY A 284 3.51 8.23 -23.09
C GLY A 284 3.94 9.07 -21.90
N TYR A 285 3.47 10.31 -21.81
CA TYR A 285 3.84 11.26 -20.75
C TYR A 285 2.60 11.66 -19.93
N PRO A 286 2.21 10.88 -18.90
CA PRO A 286 1.05 11.19 -18.07
C PRO A 286 1.32 12.40 -17.17
N ILE A 287 0.34 13.30 -17.03
CA ILE A 287 0.52 14.59 -16.35
C ILE A 287 0.97 14.47 -14.89
N GLU A 288 0.42 13.51 -14.14
CA GLU A 288 0.77 13.34 -12.72
C GLU A 288 2.18 12.81 -12.53
N ILE A 289 2.68 11.99 -13.46
CA ILE A 289 4.07 11.50 -13.45
C ILE A 289 5.02 12.70 -13.61
N GLN A 290 4.67 13.65 -14.49
CA GLN A 290 5.49 14.84 -14.70
C GLN A 290 5.52 15.73 -13.46
N ALA A 291 4.38 15.91 -12.81
CA ALA A 291 4.30 16.71 -11.58
C ALA A 291 5.14 16.09 -10.45
N LEU A 292 5.00 14.78 -10.22
CA LEU A 292 5.78 14.08 -9.20
C LEU A 292 7.29 14.11 -9.53
N TRP A 293 7.65 13.96 -10.81
CA TRP A 293 9.03 14.04 -11.28
C TRP A 293 9.65 15.43 -11.06
N ILE A 294 8.94 16.50 -11.42
CA ILE A 294 9.39 17.88 -11.20
C ILE A 294 9.61 18.16 -9.71
N ARG A 295 8.74 17.64 -8.84
CA ARG A 295 8.92 17.73 -7.38
C ARG A 295 10.18 17.00 -6.91
N LEU A 296 10.43 15.77 -7.37
CA LEU A 296 11.68 15.05 -7.09
C LEU A 296 12.91 15.85 -7.57
N LEU A 297 12.88 16.42 -8.78
CA LEU A 297 13.99 17.24 -9.29
C LEU A 297 14.25 18.48 -8.42
N GLY A 298 13.19 19.16 -7.96
CA GLY A 298 13.29 20.27 -7.02
C GLY A 298 13.90 19.86 -5.67
N GLN A 299 13.54 18.66 -5.19
CA GLN A 299 14.12 18.06 -3.99
C GLN A 299 15.61 17.72 -4.20
N LEU A 300 15.97 17.05 -5.30
CA LEU A 300 17.34 16.69 -5.64
C LEU A 300 18.24 17.91 -5.88
N ARG A 301 17.70 19.01 -6.39
CA ARG A 301 18.41 20.30 -6.50
C ARG A 301 18.90 20.78 -5.13
N LYS A 302 18.14 20.55 -4.05
CA LYS A 302 18.52 20.92 -2.68
C LYS A 302 19.54 19.93 -2.09
N ILE A 303 19.32 18.63 -2.32
CA ILE A 303 20.18 17.55 -1.81
C ILE A 303 21.56 17.56 -2.48
N GLN A 304 21.61 17.74 -3.80
CA GLN A 304 22.84 17.63 -4.60
C GLN A 304 22.88 18.66 -5.74
N PRO A 305 23.09 19.95 -5.45
CA PRO A 305 22.93 21.05 -6.42
C PRO A 305 23.83 20.96 -7.66
N ASN A 306 25.00 20.35 -7.56
CA ASN A 306 26.03 20.36 -8.62
C ASN A 306 25.89 19.25 -9.68
N ARG A 307 24.69 18.67 -9.85
CA ARG A 307 24.43 17.54 -10.77
C ARG A 307 23.50 17.87 -11.94
N GLY A 308 23.10 19.13 -12.10
CA GLY A 308 22.20 19.56 -13.17
C GLY A 308 20.72 19.25 -12.93
N TRP A 309 20.33 18.83 -11.72
CA TRP A 309 18.93 18.58 -11.37
C TRP A 309 18.04 19.81 -11.56
N GLY A 310 18.56 21.00 -11.23
CA GLY A 310 17.84 22.26 -11.43
C GLY A 310 17.55 22.55 -12.90
N GLU A 311 18.55 22.41 -13.78
CA GLU A 311 18.39 22.64 -15.22
C GLU A 311 17.41 21.64 -15.85
N LEU A 312 17.43 20.38 -15.40
CA LEU A 312 16.48 19.37 -15.84
C LEU A 312 15.06 19.68 -15.34
N GLY A 313 14.93 20.15 -14.10
CA GLY A 313 13.64 20.56 -13.52
C GLY A 313 13.03 21.77 -14.20
N ASP A 314 13.84 22.78 -14.51
CA ASP A 314 13.42 23.97 -15.24
C ASP A 314 12.95 23.61 -16.65
N ARG A 315 13.67 22.71 -17.33
CA ARG A 315 13.29 22.19 -18.66
C ARG A 315 11.99 21.40 -18.63
N ALA A 316 11.86 20.43 -17.72
CA ALA A 316 10.65 19.63 -17.55
C ALA A 316 9.44 20.51 -17.23
N SER A 317 9.61 21.52 -16.36
CA SER A 317 8.56 22.48 -16.03
C SER A 317 8.14 23.33 -17.24
N ALA A 318 9.10 23.80 -18.05
CA ALA A 318 8.79 24.54 -19.27
C ALA A 318 8.03 23.67 -20.28
N SER A 319 8.46 22.43 -20.52
CA SER A 319 7.78 21.49 -21.41
C SER A 319 6.40 21.07 -20.90
N LEU A 320 6.21 20.92 -19.59
CA LEU A 320 4.89 20.67 -19.00
C LEU A 320 3.92 21.83 -19.34
N ARG A 321 4.34 23.09 -19.16
CA ARG A 321 3.50 24.24 -19.51
C ARG A 321 3.21 24.30 -21.01
N GLU A 322 4.24 24.14 -21.84
CA GLU A 322 4.13 24.20 -23.30
C GLU A 322 3.17 23.14 -23.85
N TYR A 323 3.30 21.89 -23.41
CA TYR A 323 2.57 20.77 -24.01
C TYR A 323 1.22 20.49 -23.37
N TYR A 324 0.93 20.98 -22.15
CA TYR A 324 -0.28 20.60 -21.43
C TYR A 324 -1.29 21.75 -21.23
N GLU A 325 -0.86 23.01 -21.26
CA GLU A 325 -1.74 24.18 -21.03
C GLU A 325 -2.32 24.76 -22.33
N GLY A 326 -1.63 24.61 -23.47
CA GLY A 326 -1.89 25.41 -24.69
C GLY A 326 -2.51 24.69 -25.89
N GLN A 327 -2.93 23.43 -25.75
CA GLN A 327 -3.25 22.56 -26.90
C GLN A 327 -4.69 22.69 -27.43
N ASN A 328 -5.22 23.90 -27.64
CA ASN A 328 -6.64 24.12 -28.04
C ASN A 328 -7.68 23.33 -27.19
N SER A 329 -7.26 22.82 -26.04
CA SER A 329 -8.05 22.00 -25.14
C SER A 329 -8.70 22.89 -24.10
N LYS A 330 -9.92 22.54 -23.69
CA LYS A 330 -10.64 23.28 -22.64
C LYS A 330 -10.09 22.97 -21.23
N TRP A 331 -9.29 21.93 -21.11
CA TRP A 331 -8.70 21.45 -19.86
C TRP A 331 -7.24 21.03 -20.09
N LEU A 332 -6.49 20.92 -18.99
CA LEU A 332 -5.13 20.39 -18.99
C LEU A 332 -5.10 18.99 -19.64
N VAL A 333 -4.14 18.80 -20.54
CA VAL A 333 -3.92 17.50 -21.21
C VAL A 333 -3.66 16.42 -20.17
N ASP A 334 -4.30 15.26 -20.30
CA ASP A 334 -4.10 14.15 -19.36
C ASP A 334 -2.78 13.40 -19.61
N ASN A 335 -2.48 13.16 -20.88
CA ASN A 335 -1.36 12.36 -21.34
C ASN A 335 -0.91 12.85 -22.73
N LEU A 336 0.40 12.87 -22.97
CA LEU A 336 0.92 12.90 -24.33
C LEU A 336 1.16 11.44 -24.74
N SER A 337 0.23 10.87 -25.50
CA SER A 337 0.26 9.47 -25.93
C SER A 337 1.42 9.24 -26.90
N ALA A 338 2.34 8.36 -26.51
CA ALA A 338 3.56 8.12 -27.26
C ALA A 338 4.01 6.66 -27.13
N VAL A 339 4.50 6.08 -28.23
CA VAL A 339 5.18 4.78 -28.14
C VAL A 339 6.55 4.91 -27.50
N GLN A 340 7.16 3.80 -27.08
CA GLN A 340 8.47 3.84 -26.44
C GLN A 340 9.53 4.46 -27.38
N GLY A 341 10.22 5.50 -26.89
CA GLY A 341 11.25 6.21 -27.63
C GLY A 341 10.74 7.37 -28.50
N GLU A 342 9.42 7.58 -28.59
CA GLU A 342 8.85 8.74 -29.25
C GLU A 342 8.99 10.00 -28.36
N PRO A 343 9.62 11.08 -28.85
CA PRO A 343 9.79 12.31 -28.07
C PRO A 343 8.46 12.99 -27.72
N ALA A 344 8.38 13.67 -26.57
CA ALA A 344 7.16 14.33 -26.11
C ALA A 344 6.60 15.35 -27.13
N LYS A 345 7.49 16.03 -27.86
CA LYS A 345 7.14 16.99 -28.91
C LYS A 345 6.39 16.37 -30.09
N SER A 346 6.61 15.08 -30.37
CA SER A 346 5.99 14.35 -31.48
C SER A 346 4.77 13.53 -31.05
N ALA A 347 4.58 13.38 -29.74
CA ALA A 347 3.50 12.58 -29.16
C ALA A 347 2.11 13.14 -29.49
N THR A 348 1.13 12.25 -29.48
CA THR A 348 -0.28 12.59 -29.72
C THR A 348 -0.94 13.07 -28.44
N VAL A 349 -1.54 14.26 -28.46
CA VAL A 349 -2.27 14.82 -27.31
C VAL A 349 -3.50 13.97 -26.99
N ASP A 350 -3.60 13.43 -25.76
CA ASP A 350 -4.84 12.84 -25.25
C ASP A 350 -5.83 13.95 -24.91
N THR A 351 -7.03 13.87 -25.49
CA THR A 351 -8.10 14.87 -25.34
C THR A 351 -9.11 14.48 -24.27
N ALA A 352 -8.96 13.34 -23.60
CA ALA A 352 -9.86 12.93 -22.52
C ALA A 352 -9.78 13.89 -21.32
N LEU A 353 -10.94 14.24 -20.74
CA LEU A 353 -11.00 14.90 -19.44
C LEU A 353 -10.90 13.86 -18.34
N ARG A 354 -9.81 13.87 -17.58
CA ARG A 354 -9.57 12.99 -16.43
C ARG A 354 -9.10 13.80 -15.22
N SER A 355 -9.24 13.22 -14.03
CA SER A 355 -8.91 13.86 -12.76
C SER A 355 -7.40 13.96 -12.45
N ASN A 356 -6.53 13.40 -13.30
CA ASN A 356 -5.10 13.29 -13.01
C ASN A 356 -4.39 14.64 -12.89
N CYS A 357 -4.88 15.66 -13.61
CA CYS A 357 -4.36 17.03 -13.52
C CYS A 357 -4.51 17.63 -12.11
N LEU A 358 -5.47 17.15 -11.30
CA LEU A 358 -5.64 17.60 -9.92
C LEU A 358 -4.42 17.24 -9.06
N ILE A 359 -3.68 16.18 -9.38
CA ILE A 359 -2.42 15.86 -8.69
C ILE A 359 -1.39 16.96 -8.97
N ALA A 360 -1.23 17.36 -10.24
CA ALA A 360 -0.30 18.44 -10.61
C ALA A 360 -0.65 19.79 -9.95
N ILE A 361 -1.94 20.09 -9.86
CA ILE A 361 -2.45 21.29 -9.18
C ILE A 361 -2.22 21.21 -7.66
N SER A 362 -2.60 20.09 -7.02
CA SER A 362 -2.47 19.92 -5.57
C SER A 362 -1.02 19.90 -5.08
N LEU A 363 -0.08 19.52 -5.95
CA LEU A 363 1.36 19.57 -5.68
C LEU A 363 1.99 20.94 -6.00
N GLY A 364 1.21 21.93 -6.43
CA GLY A 364 1.70 23.29 -6.76
C GLY A 364 2.62 23.32 -7.98
N VAL A 365 2.55 22.31 -8.85
CA VAL A 365 3.35 22.30 -10.09
C VAL A 365 2.63 23.07 -11.21
N ILE A 366 1.31 23.01 -11.22
CA ILE A 366 0.45 23.83 -12.08
C ILE A 366 -0.35 24.78 -11.20
N GLU A 367 -0.26 26.07 -11.50
CA GLU A 367 -0.86 27.15 -10.71
C GLU A 367 -1.50 28.20 -11.63
N GLY A 368 -2.09 29.24 -11.04
CA GLY A 368 -2.59 30.39 -11.79
C GLY A 368 -3.85 30.09 -12.60
N GLN A 369 -3.94 30.65 -13.82
CA GLN A 369 -5.14 30.53 -14.65
C GLN A 369 -5.32 29.13 -15.24
N ALA A 370 -4.24 28.37 -15.43
CA ALA A 370 -4.32 26.99 -15.92
C ALA A 370 -4.96 26.04 -14.89
N ALA A 371 -4.85 26.37 -13.59
CA ALA A 371 -5.42 25.59 -12.50
C ALA A 371 -6.88 25.95 -12.16
N LYS A 372 -7.37 27.10 -12.61
CA LYS A 372 -8.75 27.60 -12.38
C LYS A 372 -9.67 27.17 -13.51
#